data_AF-J0YJS7-F1
#
_entry.id   AF-J0YJS7-F1
#
_cell.length_a   1.000
_cell.length_b   1.000
_cell.length_c   1.000
_cell.angle_alpha   90.00
_cell.angle_beta   90.00
_cell.angle_gamma   90.00
#
_symmetry.space_group_name_H-M   'P 1'
#
loop_
_entity.id
_entity.type
_entity.pdbx_description
1 polymer ?
#
loop_
_entity_poly.entity_id
_entity_poly.type
_entity_poly.pdbx_seq_one_letter_code
_entity_poly.pdbx_strand_id
1 'polypeptide(L)'
;MDNLITITNNTINEESVQTVNARELHAFLEAKRDFSNWIKDRITRYNFIEGQDFIKTQDLRSPNLASAKSRAVIAINYHLTLEMAKELSMVERNEKGKQARQYFIECER
;
A
#
# COMPACT_ATOMS: atom_id res chain seq x y z
N MET A 1 20.56 -3.42 -7.63
CA MET A 1 19.99 -3.08 -6.32
C MET A 1 18.50 -3.14 -6.51
N ASP A 2 17.91 -4.27 -6.14
CA ASP A 2 16.47 -4.46 -6.26
C ASP A 2 15.77 -3.40 -5.42
N ASN A 3 14.86 -2.64 -6.04
CA ASN A 3 14.03 -1.67 -5.33
C ASN A 3 13.13 -2.43 -4.35
N LEU A 4 13.61 -2.57 -3.12
CA LEU A 4 12.84 -3.12 -2.00
C LEU A 4 11.74 -2.12 -1.61
N ILE A 5 10.61 -2.67 -1.18
CA ILE A 5 9.45 -1.90 -0.72
C ILE A 5 9.84 -1.17 0.57
N THR A 6 9.60 0.13 0.67
CA THR A 6 10.04 0.89 1.84
C THR A 6 9.17 0.57 3.05
N ILE A 7 9.80 0.20 4.17
CA ILE A 7 9.13 0.01 5.46
C ILE A 7 9.25 1.30 6.27
N THR A 8 8.12 1.74 6.80
CA THR A 8 7.99 2.95 7.61
C THR A 8 7.20 2.66 8.87
N ASN A 9 7.49 3.35 9.96
CA ASN A 9 6.66 3.27 11.17
C ASN A 9 5.53 4.30 11.07
N ASN A 10 4.30 3.85 11.31
CA ASN A 10 3.12 4.71 11.42
C ASN A 10 2.37 4.38 12.71
N THR A 11 1.59 5.34 13.19
CA THR A 11 0.72 5.12 14.35
C THR A 11 -0.61 4.51 13.91
N ILE A 12 -0.91 3.31 14.39
CA ILE A 12 -2.17 2.59 14.17
C ILE A 12 -2.71 2.22 15.55
N ASN A 13 -3.93 2.64 15.88
CA ASN A 13 -4.51 2.48 17.22
C ASN A 13 -3.57 2.90 18.36
N GLU A 14 -2.94 4.08 18.24
CA GLU A 14 -1.99 4.62 19.24
C GLU A 14 -0.69 3.82 19.41
N GLU A 15 -0.50 2.74 18.65
CA GLU A 15 0.72 1.94 18.65
C GLU A 15 1.59 2.26 17.42
N SER A 16 2.91 2.22 17.60
CA SER A 16 3.85 2.36 16.49
C SER A 16 3.98 1.02 15.76
N VAL A 17 3.44 0.95 14.54
CA VAL A 17 3.39 -0.27 13.72
C VAL A 17 4.20 -0.08 12.44
N GLN A 18 4.95 -1.12 12.06
CA GLN A 18 5.64 -1.16 10.77
C GLN A 18 4.62 -1.30 9.64
N THR A 19 4.76 -0.44 8.63
CA THR A 19 3.83 -0.33 7.53
C THR A 19 4.55 -0.08 6.21
N VAL A 20 3.87 -0.41 5.12
CA VAL A 20 4.34 -0.19 3.74
C VAL A 20 3.35 0.65 2.96
N ASN A 21 3.86 1.42 1.99
CA ASN A 21 2.99 2.14 1.08
C ASN A 21 2.33 1.16 0.09
N ALA A 22 0.99 1.14 0.06
CA ALA A 22 0.24 0.22 -0.80
C ALA A 22 0.52 0.42 -2.30
N ARG A 23 0.90 1.63 -2.74
CA ARG A 23 1.24 1.92 -4.13
C ARG A 23 2.58 1.31 -4.51
N GLU A 24 3.55 1.35 -3.59
CA GLU A 24 4.84 0.68 -3.79
C GLU A 24 4.65 -0.83 -3.87
N LEU A 25 3.86 -1.40 -2.96
CA LEU A 25 3.51 -2.82 -3.00
C LEU A 25 2.80 -3.18 -4.31
N HIS A 26 1.79 -2.41 -4.71
CA HIS A 26 1.05 -2.63 -5.97
C HIS A 26 1.96 -2.63 -7.19
N ALA A 27 2.87 -1.64 -7.27
CA ALA A 27 3.84 -1.54 -8.35
C ALA A 27 4.83 -2.72 -8.33
N PHE A 28 5.34 -3.08 -7.16
CA PHE A 28 6.26 -4.21 -6.99
C PHE A 28 5.62 -5.55 -7.38
N LEU A 29 4.36 -5.75 -7.01
CA LEU A 29 3.59 -6.95 -7.34
C LEU A 29 3.19 -7.03 -8.82
N GLU A 30 3.43 -5.97 -9.59
CA GLU A 30 3.05 -5.85 -11.01
C GLU A 30 1.55 -6.14 -11.23
N ALA A 31 0.71 -5.72 -10.28
CA ALA A 31 -0.72 -5.98 -10.31
C ALA A 31 -1.37 -5.24 -11.49
N LYS A 32 -2.05 -6.00 -12.37
CA LYS A 32 -2.59 -5.49 -13.64
C LYS A 32 -3.77 -4.53 -13.50
N ARG A 33 -4.51 -4.62 -12.39
CA ARG A 33 -5.65 -3.73 -12.11
C ARG A 33 -5.13 -2.38 -11.68
N ASP A 34 -5.84 -1.31 -12.01
CA ASP A 34 -5.49 0.02 -11.51
C ASP A 34 -5.50 0.03 -9.97
N PHE A 35 -4.59 0.79 -9.38
CA PHE A 35 -4.37 0.80 -7.93
C PHE A 35 -5.66 1.05 -7.14
N SER A 36 -6.49 2.00 -7.57
CA SER A 36 -7.69 2.41 -6.82
C SER A 36 -8.72 1.30 -6.74
N ASN A 37 -8.98 0.63 -7.86
CA ASN A 37 -9.89 -0.51 -7.88
C ASN A 37 -9.26 -1.73 -7.21
N TRP A 38 -7.95 -1.95 -7.38
CA TRP A 38 -7.23 -3.04 -6.75
C TRP A 38 -7.31 -2.97 -5.22
N ILE A 39 -6.92 -1.85 -4.61
CA ILE A 39 -6.86 -1.75 -3.14
C ILE A 39 -8.25 -1.84 -2.50
N LYS A 40 -9.26 -1.17 -3.05
CA LYS A 40 -10.64 -1.22 -2.53
C LYS A 40 -11.22 -2.63 -2.57
N ASP A 41 -10.98 -3.31 -3.68
CA ASP A 41 -11.43 -4.67 -3.88
C ASP A 41 -10.71 -5.66 -2.97
N ARG A 42 -9.41 -5.50 -2.74
CA ARG A 42 -8.65 -6.31 -1.78
C ARG A 42 -9.14 -6.08 -0.35
N ILE A 43 -9.31 -4.83 0.06
CA ILE A 43 -9.89 -4.48 1.37
C ILE A 43 -11.25 -5.16 1.56
N THR A 44 -12.13 -5.06 0.57
CA THR A 44 -13.50 -5.60 0.66
C THR A 44 -13.52 -7.12 0.65
N ARG A 45 -12.72 -7.78 -0.20
CA ARG A 45 -12.77 -9.25 -0.34
C ARG A 45 -12.17 -10.00 0.84
N TYR A 46 -11.18 -9.41 1.49
CA TYR A 46 -10.47 -10.01 2.61
C TYR A 46 -10.86 -9.41 3.97
N ASN A 47 -11.87 -8.54 3.99
CA ASN A 47 -12.40 -7.89 5.19
C ASN A 47 -11.33 -7.15 6.03
N PHE A 48 -10.39 -6.48 5.37
CA PHE A 48 -9.39 -5.67 6.07
C PHE A 48 -10.05 -4.45 6.74
N ILE A 49 -9.60 -4.13 7.95
CA ILE A 49 -10.18 -3.12 8.83
C ILE A 49 -9.26 -1.88 8.89
N GLU A 50 -9.84 -0.72 8.63
CA GLU A 50 -9.15 0.56 8.80
C GLU A 50 -8.87 0.83 10.28
N GLY A 51 -7.65 1.26 10.60
CA GLY A 51 -7.18 1.42 11.97
C GLY A 51 -6.65 0.14 12.59
N GLN A 52 -6.69 -1.00 11.88
CA GLN A 52 -6.06 -2.25 12.34
C GLN A 52 -5.08 -2.77 11.28
N ASP A 53 -5.57 -3.01 10.07
CA ASP A 53 -4.78 -3.60 8.99
C ASP A 53 -4.13 -2.53 8.10
N PHE A 54 -4.72 -1.35 8.06
CA PHE A 54 -4.20 -0.21 7.31
C PHE A 54 -4.72 1.12 7.84
N ILE A 55 -4.06 2.21 7.44
CA ILE A 55 -4.56 3.58 7.60
C ILE A 55 -4.56 4.29 6.25
N LYS A 56 -5.45 5.29 6.11
CA LYS A 56 -5.49 6.17 4.94
C LYS A 56 -4.91 7.54 5.28
N THR A 57 -4.08 8.05 4.38
CA THR A 57 -3.61 9.44 4.40
C THR A 57 -4.15 10.18 3.18
N GLN A 58 -4.39 11.48 3.34
CA GLN A 58 -4.90 12.33 2.27
C GLN A 58 -3.86 13.40 1.99
N ASP A 59 -3.29 13.35 0.78
CA ASP A 59 -2.33 14.33 0.32
C ASP A 59 -2.98 15.25 -0.71
N LEU A 60 -2.78 16.56 -0.53
CA LEU A 60 -3.16 17.54 -1.53
C LEU A 60 -2.14 17.51 -2.66
N ARG A 61 -2.54 17.04 -3.83
CA ARG A 61 -1.74 17.22 -5.05
C ARG A 61 -2.03 18.58 -5.64
N SER A 62 -0.98 19.39 -5.74
CA SER A 62 -1.04 20.70 -6.39
C SER A 62 -1.58 20.58 -7.82
N PRO A 63 -2.41 21.55 -8.27
CA PRO A 63 -2.84 21.59 -9.65
C PRO A 63 -1.64 21.72 -10.59
N ASN A 64 -1.78 21.14 -11.78
CA ASN A 64 -0.85 21.39 -12.86
C ASN A 64 -1.03 22.82 -13.37
N LEU A 65 -0.09 23.70 -13.02
CA LEU A 65 -0.07 25.11 -13.40
C LEU A 65 -0.09 25.34 -14.93
N ALA A 66 0.32 24.35 -15.73
CA ALA A 66 0.27 24.43 -17.19
C ALA A 66 -1.13 24.20 -17.80
N SER A 67 -2.14 23.89 -16.99
CA SER A 67 -3.51 23.66 -17.45
C SER A 67 -4.51 24.49 -16.65
N ALA A 68 -5.19 25.42 -17.31
CA ALA A 68 -6.23 26.27 -16.72
C ALA A 68 -7.44 25.48 -16.16
N LYS A 69 -7.59 24.20 -16.52
CA LYS A 69 -8.63 23.30 -16.00
C LYS A 69 -8.15 22.45 -14.82
N SER A 70 -6.87 22.50 -14.48
CA SER A 70 -6.32 21.70 -13.38
C SER A 70 -6.75 22.27 -12.04
N ARG A 71 -7.20 21.38 -11.15
CA ARG A 71 -7.58 21.71 -9.77
C ARG A 71 -6.75 20.87 -8.81
N ALA A 72 -6.60 21.33 -7.58
CA ALA A 72 -6.03 20.51 -6.52
C ALA A 72 -6.85 19.22 -6.38
N VAL A 73 -6.18 18.07 -6.33
CA VAL A 73 -6.83 16.77 -6.18
C VAL A 73 -6.37 16.15 -4.88
N ILE A 74 -7.32 15.65 -4.10
CA ILE A 74 -7.03 14.85 -2.90
C ILE A 74 -6.60 13.46 -3.37
N ALA A 75 -5.35 13.11 -3.13
CA ALA A 75 -4.82 11.79 -3.36
C ALA A 75 -4.93 10.98 -2.07
N ILE A 76 -5.65 9.86 -2.13
CA ILE A 76 -5.71 8.91 -1.03
C ILE A 76 -4.53 7.95 -1.17
N ASN A 77 -3.75 7.86 -0.09
CA ASN A 77 -2.69 6.89 0.10
C ASN A 77 -3.07 5.93 1.22
N TYR A 78 -2.54 4.71 1.13
CA TYR A 78 -2.82 3.64 2.08
C TYR A 78 -1.48 3.14 2.63
N HIS A 79 -1.38 3.10 3.95
CA HIS A 79 -0.26 2.48 4.65
C HIS A 79 -0.76 1.18 5.27
N LEU A 80 -0.21 0.07 4.82
CA LEU A 80 -0.66 -1.28 5.20
C LEU A 80 0.28 -1.82 6.27
N THR A 81 -0.23 -2.53 7.26
CA THR A 81 0.61 -3.31 8.18
C THR A 81 1.39 -4.38 7.41
N LEU A 82 2.50 -4.84 7.99
CA LEU A 82 3.25 -5.95 7.39
C LEU A 82 2.41 -7.22 7.28
N GLU A 83 1.50 -7.49 8.23
CA GLU A 83 0.56 -8.62 8.16
C GLU A 83 -0.34 -8.55 6.93
N MET A 84 -1.03 -7.42 6.73
CA MET A 84 -1.86 -7.20 5.54
C MET A 84 -1.03 -7.26 4.25
N ALA A 85 0.18 -6.68 4.24
CA ALA A 85 1.06 -6.69 3.08
C ALA A 85 1.51 -8.11 2.69
N LYS A 86 1.82 -8.97 3.68
CA LYS A 86 2.14 -10.39 3.48
C LYS A 86 0.94 -11.12 2.86
N GLU A 87 -0.26 -10.91 3.39
CA GLU A 87 -1.48 -11.53 2.87
C GLU A 87 -1.74 -11.12 1.41
N LEU A 88 -1.68 -9.82 1.10
CA LEU A 88 -1.85 -9.33 -0.28
C LEU A 88 -0.81 -9.92 -1.24
N SER A 89 0.43 -10.05 -0.79
CA SER A 89 1.51 -10.65 -1.57
C SER A 89 1.21 -12.12 -1.89
N MET A 90 0.60 -12.87 -0.97
CA MET A 90 0.16 -14.25 -1.22
C MET A 90 -1.00 -14.32 -2.23
N VAL A 91 -1.92 -13.35 -2.19
CA VAL A 91 -3.12 -13.32 -3.02
C VAL A 91 -2.81 -13.11 -4.51
N GLU A 92 -1.74 -12.38 -4.85
CA GLU A 92 -1.36 -12.14 -6.26
C GLU A 92 -0.86 -13.40 -6.98
N ARG A 93 -0.42 -14.44 -6.24
CA ARG A 93 -0.01 -15.76 -6.78
C ARG A 93 1.02 -15.65 -7.92
N ASN A 94 1.96 -14.73 -7.80
CA ASN A 94 3.05 -14.53 -8.74
C ASN A 94 4.41 -14.52 -8.03
N GLU A 95 5.50 -14.57 -8.80
CA GLU A 95 6.86 -14.64 -8.25
C GLU A 95 7.20 -13.38 -7.42
N LYS A 96 6.71 -12.21 -7.85
CA LYS A 96 6.84 -10.95 -7.10
C LYS A 96 6.15 -11.02 -5.73
N GLY A 97 4.96 -11.62 -5.66
CA GLY A 97 4.25 -11.86 -4.40
C GLY A 97 5.05 -12.76 -3.45
N LYS A 98 5.70 -13.80 -3.98
CA LYS A 98 6.59 -14.65 -3.17
C LYS A 98 7.78 -13.86 -2.63
N GLN A 99 8.42 -13.05 -3.47
CA GLN A 99 9.56 -12.20 -3.08
C GLN A 99 9.16 -11.17 -2.02
N ALA A 100 8.06 -10.44 -2.23
CA ALA A 100 7.54 -9.45 -1.28
C ALA A 100 7.24 -10.08 0.09
N ARG A 101 6.58 -11.24 0.10
CA ARG A 101 6.27 -11.96 1.33
C ARG A 101 7.53 -12.39 2.09
N GLN A 102 8.52 -12.94 1.39
CA GLN A 102 9.80 -13.34 2.01
C GLN A 102 10.52 -12.14 2.62
N TYR A 103 10.58 -11.03 1.86
CA TYR A 103 11.15 -9.78 2.34
C TYR A 103 10.44 -9.27 3.61
N PHE A 104 9.11 -9.24 3.65
CA PHE A 104 8.39 -8.80 4.84
C PHE A 104 8.62 -9.69 6.06
N ILE A 105 8.71 -11.02 5.87
CA ILE A 105 9.06 -11.96 6.94
C ILE A 105 10.47 -11.69 7.48
N GLU A 106 11.42 -11.34 6.60
CA GLU A 106 12.79 -11.00 7.01
C GLU A 106 12.84 -9.69 7.79
N CYS A 107 11.99 -8.72 7.47
CA CYS A 107 11.93 -7.43 8.19
C CYS A 107 11.26 -7.48 9.55
N GLU A 108 10.47 -8.52 9.84
CA GLU A 108 9.86 -8.77 11.15
C GLU A 108 10.77 -9.53 12.12
N ARG A 109 11.92 -10.05 11.64
CA ARG A 109 12.92 -10.72 12.47
C ARG A 109 13.82 -9.72 13.19
#